data_AF-A0AA88UMB6-F1
#
_entry.id   AF-A0AA88UMB6-F1
#
_cell.length_a   1.000
_cell.length_b   1.000
_cell.length_c   1.000
_cell.angle_alpha   90.00
_cell.angle_beta   90.00
_cell.angle_gamma   90.00
#
_symmetry.space_group_name_H-M   'P 1'
#
loop_
_entity.id
_entity.type
_entity.pdbx_description
1 polymer ?
#
loop_
_entity_poly.entity_id
_entity_poly.type
_entity_poly.pdbx_seq_one_letter_code
_entity_poly.pdbx_strand_id
1 'polypeptide(L)'
;MGFTGIREANEEYAKYLHSVIEKLLRSMSLGLGLERHELKDAVGGEELVYLMKINYYPPCPRPDLALGVVAHTDMSVITILVPNEVQGLQVFQDNNWFDVKYIPNALIVHVGDQSQVLSSTFSSLHH
;
A
#
# COMPACT_ATOMS: atom_id res chain seq x y z
N MET A 1 -28.03 6.55 -12.26
CA MET A 1 -26.69 5.96 -12.08
C MET A 1 -26.89 4.57 -11.52
N GLY A 2 -26.59 3.53 -12.29
CA GLY A 2 -26.80 2.15 -11.84
C GLY A 2 -25.83 1.84 -10.70
N PHE A 3 -26.33 1.21 -9.64
CA PHE A 3 -25.48 0.67 -8.60
C PHE A 3 -24.69 -0.50 -9.21
N THR A 4 -23.42 -0.29 -9.54
CA THR A 4 -22.48 -1.40 -9.74
C THR A 4 -22.41 -2.15 -8.42
N GLY A 5 -22.60 -3.48 -8.47
CA GLY A 5 -22.44 -4.29 -7.27
C GLY A 5 -20.99 -4.24 -6.77
N ILE A 6 -20.80 -4.58 -5.49
CA ILE A 6 -19.49 -4.50 -4.83
C ILE A 6 -18.45 -5.38 -5.54
N ARG A 7 -18.88 -6.49 -6.14
CA ARG A 7 -18.02 -7.39 -6.91
C ARG A 7 -17.54 -6.69 -8.18
N GLU A 8 -18.46 -6.18 -8.97
CA GLU A 8 -18.19 -5.52 -10.25
C GLU A 8 -17.29 -4.30 -10.05
N ALA A 9 -17.55 -3.50 -9.00
CA ALA A 9 -16.70 -2.37 -8.65
C ALA A 9 -15.28 -2.79 -8.26
N ASN A 10 -15.12 -3.86 -7.48
CA ASN A 10 -13.80 -4.36 -7.10
C ASN A 10 -13.03 -4.98 -8.27
N GLU A 11 -13.72 -5.68 -9.17
CA GLU A 11 -13.11 -6.23 -10.40
C GLU A 11 -12.66 -5.10 -11.34
N GLU A 12 -13.45 -4.04 -11.47
CA GLU A 12 -13.06 -2.86 -12.24
C GLU A 12 -11.88 -2.14 -11.58
N TYR A 13 -11.92 -1.92 -10.26
CA TYR A 13 -10.83 -1.32 -9.51
C TYR A 13 -9.52 -2.12 -9.65
N ALA A 14 -9.58 -3.45 -9.56
CA ALA A 14 -8.40 -4.31 -9.73
C ALA A 14 -7.71 -4.12 -11.08
N LYS A 15 -8.48 -3.95 -12.18
CA LYS A 15 -7.92 -3.67 -13.51
C LYS A 15 -7.13 -2.36 -13.55
N TYR A 16 -7.66 -1.30 -12.95
CA TYR A 16 -6.95 -0.03 -12.85
C TYR A 16 -5.73 -0.13 -11.93
N LEU A 17 -5.85 -0.87 -10.82
CA LEU A 17 -4.78 -1.09 -9.86
C LEU A 17 -3.57 -1.79 -10.49
N HIS A 18 -3.79 -2.79 -11.35
CA HIS A 18 -2.71 -3.46 -12.07
C HIS A 18 -1.89 -2.45 -12.89
N SER A 19 -2.55 -1.55 -13.64
CA SER A 19 -1.85 -0.52 -14.41
C SER A 19 -1.04 0.44 -13.53
N VAL A 20 -1.54 0.76 -12.34
CA VAL A 20 -0.81 1.60 -11.37
C VAL A 20 0.43 0.86 -10.85
N ILE A 21 0.29 -0.40 -10.44
CA ILE A 21 1.39 -1.22 -9.91
C ILE A 21 2.48 -1.41 -10.97
N GLU A 22 2.13 -1.69 -12.22
CA GLU A 22 3.11 -1.81 -13.31
C GLU A 22 3.91 -0.51 -13.50
N LYS A 23 3.24 0.64 -13.45
CA LYS A 23 3.92 1.95 -13.56
C LYS A 23 4.84 2.21 -12.37
N LEU A 24 4.41 1.83 -11.15
CA LEU A 24 5.22 1.98 -9.94
C LEU A 24 6.46 1.09 -9.99
N LEU A 25 6.30 -0.21 -10.26
CA LEU A 25 7.43 -1.15 -10.34
C LEU A 25 8.43 -0.76 -11.44
N ARG A 26 7.93 -0.29 -12.60
CA ARG A 26 8.79 0.26 -13.65
C ARG A 26 9.55 1.50 -13.18
N SER A 27 8.88 2.42 -12.50
CA SER A 27 9.51 3.64 -11.99
C SER A 27 10.54 3.34 -10.92
N MET A 28 10.25 2.39 -10.04
CA MET A 28 11.18 1.89 -9.02
C MET A 28 12.41 1.24 -9.66
N SER A 29 12.23 0.38 -10.68
CA SER A 29 13.35 -0.22 -11.42
C SER A 29 14.28 0.85 -11.98
N LEU A 30 13.72 1.83 -12.69
CA LEU A 30 14.49 2.93 -13.26
C LEU A 30 15.16 3.80 -12.18
N GLY A 31 14.49 4.03 -11.05
CA GLY A 31 15.05 4.77 -9.92
C GLY A 31 16.25 4.07 -9.27
N LEU A 32 16.31 2.74 -9.36
CA LEU A 32 17.46 1.93 -8.95
C LEU A 32 18.55 1.81 -10.03
N GLY A 33 18.35 2.38 -11.22
CA GLY A 33 19.26 2.25 -12.36
C GLY A 33 19.17 0.90 -13.09
N LEU A 34 18.09 0.15 -12.88
CA LEU A 34 17.82 -1.15 -13.51
C LEU A 34 17.05 -1.00 -14.82
N GLU A 35 16.96 -2.09 -15.59
CA GLU A 35 16.07 -2.15 -16.74
C GLU A 35 14.59 -2.09 -16.32
N ARG A 36 13.73 -1.58 -17.21
CA ARG A 36 12.34 -1.18 -16.88
C ARG A 36 11.47 -2.25 -16.24
N HIS A 37 11.77 -3.52 -16.45
CA HIS A 37 10.96 -4.65 -16.00
C HIS A 37 11.65 -5.50 -14.93
N GLU A 38 12.91 -5.17 -14.57
CA GLU A 38 13.74 -6.02 -13.72
C GLU A 38 13.13 -6.24 -12.34
N LEU A 39 12.59 -5.18 -11.71
CA LEU A 39 11.93 -5.34 -10.41
C LEU A 39 10.63 -6.13 -10.52
N LYS A 40 9.85 -5.96 -11.61
CA LYS A 40 8.61 -6.72 -11.83
C LYS A 40 8.92 -8.22 -11.94
N ASP A 41 9.93 -8.57 -12.72
CA ASP A 41 10.34 -9.96 -12.92
C ASP A 41 10.87 -10.57 -11.61
N ALA A 42 11.64 -9.81 -10.83
CA ALA A 42 12.18 -10.25 -9.54
C ALA A 42 11.10 -10.58 -8.49
N VAL A 43 9.93 -9.94 -8.56
CA VAL A 43 8.84 -10.12 -7.58
C VAL A 43 7.73 -11.07 -8.05
N GLY A 44 7.99 -11.84 -9.11
CA GLY A 44 7.06 -12.85 -9.62
C GLY A 44 6.54 -12.59 -11.03
N GLY A 45 6.86 -11.44 -11.64
CA GLY A 45 6.49 -11.16 -13.02
C GLY A 45 4.97 -11.19 -13.23
N GLU A 46 4.53 -12.11 -14.10
CA GLU A 46 3.11 -12.34 -14.37
C GLU A 46 2.41 -13.18 -13.30
N GLU A 47 3.17 -13.86 -12.43
CA GLU A 47 2.65 -14.63 -11.28
C GLU A 47 2.56 -13.79 -10.00
N LEU A 48 2.72 -12.46 -10.11
CA LEU A 48 2.58 -11.55 -8.98
C LEU A 48 1.17 -11.67 -8.37
N VAL A 49 1.13 -11.93 -7.05
CA VAL A 49 -0.13 -12.12 -6.33
C VAL A 49 -0.67 -10.78 -5.82
N TYR A 50 -1.94 -10.51 -6.11
CA TYR A 50 -2.66 -9.33 -5.62
C TYR A 50 -3.62 -9.74 -4.50
N LEU A 51 -3.47 -9.12 -3.33
CA LEU A 51 -4.36 -9.32 -2.18
C LEU A 51 -5.13 -8.03 -1.89
N MET A 52 -6.45 -8.14 -1.76
CA MET A 52 -7.31 -7.03 -1.33
C MET A 52 -7.72 -7.23 0.13
N LYS A 53 -7.50 -6.22 0.95
CA LYS A 53 -7.96 -6.16 2.34
C LYS A 53 -8.82 -4.92 2.54
N ILE A 54 -10.08 -5.12 2.95
CA ILE A 54 -10.99 -4.03 3.31
C ILE A 54 -11.06 -3.98 4.83
N ASN A 55 -10.46 -2.94 5.42
CA ASN A 55 -10.43 -2.76 6.87
C ASN A 55 -11.54 -1.78 7.28
N TYR A 56 -12.31 -2.14 8.31
CA TYR A 56 -13.29 -1.25 8.92
C TYR A 56 -12.95 -1.07 10.40
N TYR A 57 -12.61 0.16 10.78
CA TYR A 57 -12.28 0.54 12.15
C TYR A 57 -13.45 1.35 12.73
N PRO A 58 -14.34 0.74 13.54
CA PRO A 58 -15.48 1.45 14.11
C PRO A 58 -15.03 2.46 15.18
N PRO A 59 -15.88 3.47 15.53
CA PRO A 59 -15.63 4.34 16.66
C PRO A 59 -15.37 3.55 17.94
N CYS A 60 -14.29 3.87 18.64
CA CYS A 60 -13.88 3.22 19.89
C CYS A 60 -14.14 4.15 21.08
N PRO A 61 -14.82 3.72 22.16
CA PRO A 61 -15.04 4.55 23.35
C PRO A 61 -13.76 4.86 24.15
N ARG A 62 -12.74 4.01 24.01
CA ARG A 62 -11.44 4.12 24.70
C ARG A 62 -10.29 3.94 23.70
N PRO A 63 -10.11 4.88 22.76
CA PRO A 63 -9.05 4.79 21.74
C PRO A 63 -7.65 4.90 22.36
N ASP A 64 -7.54 5.41 23.59
CA ASP A 64 -6.30 5.43 24.38
C ASP A 64 -5.85 4.04 24.85
N LEU A 65 -6.73 3.04 24.81
CA LEU A 65 -6.46 1.66 25.26
C LEU A 65 -6.47 0.63 24.13
N ALA A 66 -6.69 1.05 22.88
CA ALA A 66 -6.84 0.14 21.76
C ALA A 66 -6.18 0.70 20.49
N LEU A 67 -5.64 -0.20 19.68
CA LEU A 67 -5.17 0.10 18.34
C LEU A 67 -6.11 -0.55 17.32
N GLY A 68 -6.40 0.14 16.21
CA GLY A 68 -7.14 -0.46 15.10
C GLY A 68 -6.38 -1.64 14.50
N VAL A 69 -5.09 -1.46 14.28
CA VAL A 69 -4.10 -2.49 13.94
C VAL A 69 -2.83 -2.20 14.71
N VAL A 70 -2.13 -3.25 15.17
CA VAL A 70 -0.85 -3.09 15.88
C VAL A 70 0.25 -2.67 14.92
N ALA A 71 1.29 -2.01 15.44
CA ALA A 71 2.45 -1.58 14.66
C ALA A 71 3.08 -2.76 13.92
N HIS A 72 3.26 -2.62 12.60
CA HIS A 72 3.81 -3.68 11.75
C HIS A 72 4.42 -3.12 10.46
N THR A 73 5.18 -3.95 9.76
CA THR A 73 5.57 -3.73 8.36
C THR A 73 4.73 -4.61 7.45
N ASP A 74 4.67 -4.24 6.18
CA ASP A 74 3.96 -5.03 5.17
C ASP A 74 4.89 -6.04 4.50
N MET A 75 4.51 -7.32 4.50
CA MET A 75 5.27 -8.38 3.79
C MET A 75 5.17 -8.30 2.26
N SER A 76 4.45 -7.32 1.72
CA SER A 76 4.26 -7.12 0.28
C SER A 76 5.51 -6.53 -0.39
N VAL A 77 5.48 -6.38 -1.71
CA VAL A 77 6.44 -5.54 -2.45
C VAL A 77 6.02 -4.07 -2.32
N ILE A 78 4.75 -3.80 -2.59
CA ILE A 78 4.09 -2.51 -2.53
C ILE A 78 2.68 -2.74 -2.00
N THR A 79 2.22 -1.87 -1.11
CA THR A 79 0.81 -1.77 -0.72
C THR A 79 0.24 -0.46 -1.24
N ILE A 80 -0.92 -0.53 -1.91
CA ILE A 80 -1.68 0.64 -2.35
C ILE A 80 -2.93 0.74 -1.48
N LEU A 81 -3.04 1.83 -0.73
CA LEU A 81 -4.12 2.08 0.21
C LEU A 81 -4.97 3.25 -0.28
N VAL A 82 -6.29 3.02 -0.31
CA VAL A 82 -7.31 4.07 -0.44
C VAL A 82 -7.77 4.43 0.98
N PRO A 83 -7.34 5.58 1.54
CA PRO A 83 -7.81 6.02 2.86
C PRO A 83 -9.19 6.67 2.77
N ASN A 84 -9.80 6.92 3.93
CA ASN A 84 -10.94 7.81 4.06
C ASN A 84 -10.53 9.09 4.82
N GLU A 85 -11.49 10.00 5.00
CA GLU A 85 -11.28 11.29 5.69
C GLU A 85 -11.04 11.16 7.21
N VAL A 86 -11.23 9.98 7.79
CA VAL A 86 -11.03 9.73 9.23
C VAL A 86 -9.56 9.39 9.45
N GLN A 87 -8.88 10.23 10.24
CA GLN A 87 -7.47 10.01 10.57
C GLN A 87 -7.28 8.78 11.46
N GLY A 88 -6.13 8.11 11.31
CA GLY A 88 -5.78 6.96 12.15
C GLY A 88 -4.54 6.20 11.68
N LEU A 89 -4.16 6.30 10.40
CA LEU A 89 -2.90 5.75 9.92
C LEU A 89 -1.73 6.61 10.39
N GLN A 90 -0.75 5.97 10.99
CA GLN A 90 0.50 6.60 11.39
C GLN A 90 1.68 5.83 10.80
N VAL A 91 2.82 6.48 10.61
CA VAL A 91 4.08 5.83 10.23
C VAL A 91 5.13 6.13 11.28
N PHE A 92 5.98 5.16 11.57
CA PHE A 92 7.06 5.29 12.53
C PHE A 92 8.39 5.54 11.81
N GLN A 93 8.98 6.71 12.06
CA GLN A 93 10.27 7.12 11.50
C GLN A 93 11.03 7.93 12.56
N ASP A 94 12.36 7.86 12.57
CA ASP A 94 13.20 8.66 13.47
C ASP A 94 12.74 8.64 14.95
N ASN A 95 12.35 7.46 15.45
CA ASN A 95 11.82 7.22 16.80
C ASN A 95 10.51 7.96 17.13
N ASN A 96 9.74 8.39 16.14
CA ASN A 96 8.49 9.12 16.32
C ASN A 96 7.38 8.56 15.41
N TRP A 97 6.14 8.68 15.88
CA TRP A 97 4.94 8.40 15.08
C TRP A 97 4.48 9.67 14.38
N PHE A 98 4.19 9.56 13.08
CA PHE A 98 3.70 10.65 12.25
C PHE A 98 2.36 10.28 11.63
N ASP A 99 1.37 11.17 11.78
CA ASP A 99 0.07 11.00 11.13
C ASP A 99 0.20 11.11 9.61
N VAL A 100 -0.35 10.14 8.88
CA VAL A 100 -0.42 10.20 7.43
C VAL A 100 -1.63 11.04 7.03
N LYS A 101 -1.39 12.28 6.60
CA LYS A 101 -2.44 13.22 6.25
C LYS A 101 -3.31 12.70 5.10
N TYR A 102 -4.62 12.63 5.35
CA TYR A 102 -5.60 12.47 4.28
C TYR A 102 -5.50 13.57 3.21
N ILE A 103 -5.37 13.16 1.94
CA ILE A 103 -5.45 14.03 0.77
C ILE A 103 -6.59 13.50 -0.12
N PRO A 104 -7.61 14.33 -0.44
CA PRO A 104 -8.73 13.90 -1.27
C PRO A 104 -8.28 13.30 -2.61
N ASN A 105 -8.83 12.12 -2.93
CA ASN A 105 -8.54 11.35 -4.15
C ASN A 105 -7.08 10.86 -4.29
N ALA A 106 -6.25 10.98 -3.26
CA ALA A 106 -4.90 10.43 -3.26
C ALA A 106 -4.89 8.96 -2.85
N LEU A 107 -3.95 8.22 -3.43
CA LEU A 107 -3.56 6.88 -2.97
C LEU A 107 -2.36 7.03 -2.04
N ILE A 108 -2.34 6.25 -0.97
CA ILE A 108 -1.15 6.08 -0.13
C ILE A 108 -0.41 4.85 -0.65
N VAL A 109 0.90 4.97 -0.86
CA VAL A 109 1.75 3.88 -1.34
C VAL A 109 2.77 3.57 -0.26
N HIS A 110 2.74 2.34 0.26
CA HIS A 110 3.74 1.80 1.17
C HIS A 110 4.67 0.88 0.41
N VAL A 111 5.96 0.98 0.71
CA VAL A 111 6.97 0.04 0.25
C VAL A 111 7.08 -1.06 1.30
N GLY A 112 6.95 -2.31 0.89
CA GLY A 112 6.96 -3.45 1.82
C GLY A 112 8.33 -4.14 1.92
N ASP A 113 8.37 -5.15 2.77
CA ASP A 113 9.58 -5.87 3.18
C ASP A 113 10.30 -6.50 1.99
N GLN A 114 9.57 -7.01 0.98
CA GLN A 114 10.19 -7.61 -0.20
C GLN A 114 11.00 -6.59 -1.00
N SER A 115 10.54 -5.34 -1.09
CA SER A 115 11.28 -4.27 -1.78
C SER A 115 12.55 -3.89 -1.03
N GLN A 116 12.50 -3.86 0.31
CA GLN A 116 13.69 -3.62 1.15
C GLN A 116 14.72 -4.75 1.05
N VAL A 117 14.27 -6.01 0.92
CA VAL A 117 15.18 -7.16 0.70
C VAL A 117 15.87 -7.05 -0.66
N LEU A 118 15.14 -6.63 -1.70
CA LEU A 118 15.68 -6.49 -3.06
C LEU A 118 16.64 -5.30 -3.21
N SER A 119 16.46 -4.24 -2.43
CA SER A 119 17.31 -3.05 -2.50
C SER A 119 17.40 -2.30 -1.18
N SER A 120 18.63 -1.96 -0.77
CA SER A 120 18.90 -1.12 0.40
C SER A 120 18.45 0.34 0.25
N THR A 121 17.99 0.74 -0.93
CA THR A 121 17.42 2.08 -1.17
C THR A 121 16.00 2.21 -0.59
N PHE A 122 15.29 1.08 -0.49
CA PHE A 122 13.92 1.05 -0.01
C PHE A 122 13.88 0.70 1.48
N SER A 123 13.01 1.38 2.23
CA SER A 123 12.77 1.11 3.64
C SER A 123 11.29 0.83 3.87
N SER A 124 11.00 -0.36 4.37
CA SER A 124 9.69 -0.76 4.86
C SER A 124 9.53 -0.22 6.27
N LEU A 125 8.60 0.73 6.43
CA LEU A 125 8.39 1.42 7.69
C LEU A 125 7.29 0.75 8.51
N HIS A 126 7.51 0.71 9.82
CA HIS A 126 6.44 0.38 10.75
C HIS A 126 5.31 1.40 10.63
N HIS A 127 4.08 0.91 10.63
CA HIS A 127 2.86 1.70 10.59
C HIS A 127 1.73 1.02 11.39
#